data_AF-A0A349VMH8-F1
#
_entry.id   AF-A0A349VMH8-F1
#
_cell.length_a   1.000
_cell.length_b   1.000
_cell.length_c   1.000
_cell.angle_alpha   90.00
_cell.angle_beta   90.00
_cell.angle_gamma   90.00
#
_symmetry.space_group_name_H-M   'P 1'
#
loop_
_entity.id
_entity.type
_entity.pdbx_description
1 polymer ?
#
loop_
_entity_poly.entity_id
_entity_poly.type
_entity_poly.pdbx_seq_one_letter_code
_entity_poly.pdbx_strand_id
1 'polypeptide(L)'
;MNLSFWHENWQGILTALVVGATLLALLLGRRAPDMAMLGAVIVLLASGVLSPAEAFSGMSNQGMLTVAALFVVAAAVHRTGALALVIDRGLGRPRSLHEA
;
A
#
# COMPACT_ATOMS: atom_id res chain seq x y z
N MET A 1 32.25 2.31 21.47
CA MET A 1 30.93 1.75 21.11
C MET A 1 30.48 0.85 22.23
N ASN A 2 29.40 1.19 22.94
CA ASN A 2 28.90 0.37 24.05
C ASN A 2 28.25 -0.90 23.50
N LEU A 3 28.82 -2.07 23.82
CA LEU A 3 28.28 -3.38 23.42
C LEU A 3 26.97 -3.72 24.16
N SER A 4 26.71 -3.12 25.33
CA SER A 4 25.45 -3.36 26.07
C SER A 4 24.22 -2.75 25.37
N PHE A 5 24.39 -1.60 24.71
CA PHE A 5 23.33 -0.93 23.97
C PHE A 5 22.74 -1.82 22.86
N TRP A 6 23.60 -2.58 22.16
CA TRP A 6 23.18 -3.48 21.09
C TRP A 6 22.35 -4.65 21.60
N HIS A 7 22.65 -5.15 22.80
CA HIS A 7 21.95 -6.27 23.37
C HIS A 7 20.58 -5.86 23.93
N GLU A 8 20.48 -4.67 24.51
CA GLU A 8 19.22 -4.11 25.02
C GLU A 8 18.26 -3.71 23.90
N ASN A 9 18.77 -3.19 22.77
CA ASN A 9 17.95 -2.59 21.70
C ASN A 9 17.86 -3.46 20.43
N TRP A 10 18.16 -4.75 20.51
CA TRP A 10 18.24 -5.63 19.34
C TRP A 10 16.93 -5.67 18.52
N GLN A 11 15.77 -5.60 19.19
CA GLN A 11 14.44 -5.57 18.54
C GLN A 11 14.25 -4.32 17.70
N GLY A 12 14.67 -3.16 18.22
CA GLY A 12 14.57 -1.88 17.51
C GLY A 12 15.49 -1.84 16.29
N ILE A 13 16.71 -2.36 16.43
CA ILE A 13 17.69 -2.43 15.34
C ILE A 13 17.20 -3.36 14.23
N LEU A 14 16.68 -4.53 14.58
CA LEU A 14 16.09 -5.46 13.62
C LEU A 14 14.93 -4.81 12.86
N THR A 15 14.01 -4.17 13.60
CA THR A 15 12.84 -3.50 13.00
C THR A 15 13.26 -2.39 12.05
N ALA A 16 14.21 -1.54 12.45
CA ALA A 16 14.72 -0.46 11.61
C ALA A 16 15.39 -1.01 10.33
N LEU A 17 16.17 -2.09 10.44
CA LEU A 17 16.80 -2.73 9.29
C LEU A 17 15.76 -3.31 8.34
N VAL A 18 14.75 -4.03 8.86
CA VAL A 18 13.66 -4.59 8.05
C VAL A 18 12.91 -3.47 7.33
N VAL A 19 12.50 -2.42 8.03
CA VAL A 19 11.81 -1.26 7.43
C VAL A 19 12.67 -0.60 6.35
N GLY A 20 13.96 -0.38 6.63
CA GLY A 20 14.89 0.19 5.65
C GLY A 20 15.05 -0.69 4.40
N ALA A 21 15.17 -2.00 4.59
CA ALA A 21 15.25 -2.97 3.49
C ALA A 21 13.96 -3.00 2.66
N THR A 22 12.80 -2.93 3.32
CA THR A 22 11.49 -2.88 2.67
C THR A 22 11.30 -1.62 1.86
N LEU A 23 11.64 -0.43 2.41
CA LEU A 23 11.60 0.83 1.68
C LEU A 23 12.53 0.78 0.45
N LEU A 24 13.76 0.27 0.62
CA LEU A 24 14.68 0.10 -0.48
C LEU A 24 14.13 -0.85 -1.56
N ALA A 25 13.51 -1.95 -1.16
CA ALA A 25 12.87 -2.89 -2.09
C ALA A 25 11.73 -2.24 -2.88
N LEU A 26 10.92 -1.40 -2.24
CA LEU A 26 9.86 -0.63 -2.88
C LEU A 26 10.42 0.41 -3.86
N LEU A 27 11.48 1.13 -3.47
CA LEU A 27 12.15 2.12 -4.33
C LEU A 27 12.79 1.48 -5.57
N LEU A 28 13.38 0.29 -5.42
CA LEU A 28 13.99 -0.45 -6.52
C LEU A 28 12.96 -1.01 -7.50
N GLY A 29 11.70 -1.18 -7.09
CA GLY A 29 10.59 -1.62 -7.96
C GLY A 29 10.77 -3.00 -8.60
N ARG A 30 11.71 -3.83 -8.13
CA ARG A 30 12.08 -5.10 -8.79
C ARG A 30 11.07 -6.23 -8.57
N ARG A 31 10.24 -6.13 -7.54
CA ARG A 31 9.22 -7.12 -7.18
C ARG A 31 7.91 -6.43 -6.83
N ALA A 32 6.83 -7.20 -6.84
CA ALA A 32 5.51 -6.71 -6.46
C ALA A 32 5.53 -6.16 -5.02
N PRO A 33 4.97 -4.96 -4.77
CA PRO A 33 5.02 -4.30 -3.45
C PRO A 33 4.48 -5.15 -2.31
N ASP A 34 3.44 -5.94 -2.58
CA ASP A 34 2.83 -6.88 -1.64
C ASP A 34 3.84 -7.92 -1.14
N MET A 35 4.72 -8.43 -2.00
CA MET A 35 5.76 -9.38 -1.61
C MET A 35 6.79 -8.76 -0.66
N ALA A 36 7.17 -7.49 -0.90
CA ALA A 36 8.10 -6.78 -0.03
C ALA A 36 7.49 -6.50 1.35
N MET A 37 6.22 -6.10 1.39
CA MET A 37 5.47 -5.86 2.62
C MET A 37 5.25 -7.15 3.42
N LEU A 38 4.77 -8.22 2.77
CA LEU A 38 4.54 -9.51 3.41
C LEU A 38 5.84 -10.14 3.91
N GLY A 39 6.93 -10.05 3.13
CA GLY A 39 8.24 -10.53 3.55
C GLY A 39 8.72 -9.83 4.83
N ALA A 40 8.52 -8.52 4.95
CA ALA A 40 8.86 -7.75 6.15
C ALA A 40 8.09 -8.26 7.37
N VAL A 41 6.76 -8.43 7.24
CA VAL A 41 5.90 -8.93 8.31
C VAL A 41 6.30 -10.36 8.72
N ILE A 42 6.58 -11.24 7.76
CA ILE A 42 7.03 -12.62 8.03
C ILE A 42 8.33 -12.63 8.83
N VAL A 43 9.31 -11.80 8.46
CA VAL A 43 10.60 -11.70 9.16
C VAL A 43 10.39 -11.22 10.61
N LEU A 44 9.56 -10.18 10.80
CA LEU A 44 9.28 -9.67 12.15
C LEU A 44 8.49 -10.65 13.01
N LEU A 45 7.54 -11.39 12.42
CA LEU A 45 6.81 -12.46 13.12
C LEU A 45 7.75 -13.61 13.52
N ALA A 46 8.58 -14.08 12.59
CA ALA A 46 9.52 -15.18 12.84
C ALA A 46 10.55 -14.81 13.91
N SER A 47 10.91 -13.53 14.01
CA SER A 47 11.81 -13.01 15.05
C SER A 47 11.14 -12.80 16.42
N GLY A 48 9.81 -12.94 16.51
CA GLY A 48 9.05 -12.72 17.74
C GLY A 48 8.94 -11.25 18.17
N VAL A 49 9.38 -10.31 17.33
CA VAL A 49 9.26 -8.86 17.57
C VAL A 49 7.82 -8.38 17.40
N LEU A 50 7.05 -9.05 16.54
CA LEU A 50 5.65 -8.73 16.27
C LEU A 50 4.75 -9.92 16.59
N SER A 51 3.67 -9.68 17.33
CA SER A 51 2.63 -10.69 17.54
C SER A 51 1.70 -10.81 16.32
N PRO A 52 1.00 -11.95 16.14
CA PRO A 52 0.03 -12.10 15.05
C PRO A 52 -1.05 -11.02 15.06
N ALA A 53 -1.55 -10.62 16.24
CA ALA A 53 -2.56 -9.58 16.37
C ALA A 53 -2.05 -8.21 15.89
N GLU A 54 -0.80 -7.87 16.22
CA GLU A 54 -0.18 -6.62 15.77
C GLU A 54 0.09 -6.63 14.25
N ALA A 55 0.44 -7.78 13.68
CA ALA A 55 0.59 -7.91 12.24
C ALA A 55 -0.71 -7.66 11.47
N PHE A 56 -1.84 -8.17 11.97
CA PHE A 56 -3.15 -7.94 11.37
C PHE A 56 -3.70 -6.54 11.66
N SER A 57 -3.20 -5.84 12.69
CA SER A 57 -3.65 -4.48 13.02
C SER A 57 -3.45 -3.49 11.87
N GLY A 58 -2.39 -3.67 11.07
CA GLY A 58 -2.13 -2.86 9.87
C GLY A 58 -3.19 -3.04 8.77
N MET A 59 -3.78 -4.24 8.68
CA MET A 59 -4.87 -4.54 7.73
C MET A 59 -6.22 -3.98 8.20
N SER A 60 -6.42 -3.86 9.52
CA SER A 60 -7.64 -3.29 10.11
C SER A 60 -7.62 -1.76 10.20
N ASN A 61 -6.69 -1.09 9.53
CA ASN A 61 -6.63 0.37 9.48
C ASN A 61 -7.83 0.93 8.68
N GLN A 62 -8.48 1.95 9.24
CA GLN A 62 -9.59 2.65 8.60
C GLN A 62 -9.20 3.14 7.19
N GLY A 63 -7.95 3.59 7.00
CA GLY A 63 -7.45 4.02 5.70
C GLY A 63 -7.35 2.90 4.66
N MET A 64 -7.06 1.66 5.05
CA MET A 64 -7.08 0.53 4.11
C MET A 64 -8.52 0.20 3.69
N LEU A 65 -9.44 0.20 4.65
CA LEU A 65 -10.85 -0.09 4.40
C LEU A 65 -11.49 0.95 3.47
N THR A 66 -11.15 2.23 3.61
CA THR A 66 -11.67 3.28 2.70
C THR A 66 -11.18 3.08 1.27
N VAL A 67 -9.90 2.76 1.07
CA VAL A 67 -9.36 2.46 -0.27
C VAL A 67 -10.05 1.24 -0.88
N ALA A 68 -10.28 0.18 -0.09
CA ALA A 68 -11.01 -1.00 -0.55
C ALA A 68 -12.44 -0.65 -0.99
N ALA A 69 -13.17 0.18 -0.21
CA ALA A 69 -14.50 0.64 -0.56
C ALA A 69 -14.50 1.47 -1.86
N LEU A 70 -13.50 2.35 -2.05
CA LEU A 70 -13.36 3.15 -3.27
C LEU A 70 -13.09 2.28 -4.50
N PHE A 71 -12.34 1.17 -4.37
CA PHE A 71 -12.18 0.22 -5.47
C PHE A 71 -13.50 -0.46 -5.86
N VAL A 72 -14.33 -0.82 -4.88
CA VAL A 72 -15.69 -1.36 -5.16
C VAL A 72 -16.54 -0.33 -5.89
N VAL A 73 -16.55 0.92 -5.42
CA VAL A 73 -17.29 2.02 -6.06
C VAL A 73 -16.77 2.27 -7.49
N ALA A 74 -15.45 2.32 -7.69
CA ALA A 74 -14.84 2.51 -8.99
C ALA A 74 -15.24 1.38 -9.96
N ALA A 75 -15.23 0.12 -9.50
CA ALA A 75 -15.68 -1.01 -10.30
C ALA A 75 -17.17 -0.93 -10.66
N ALA A 76 -18.03 -0.49 -9.73
CA ALA A 76 -19.46 -0.30 -9.98
C ALA A 76 -19.72 0.81 -11.01
N VAL A 77 -19.03 1.93 -10.90
CA VAL A 77 -19.10 3.05 -11.87
C VAL A 77 -18.64 2.61 -13.25
N HIS A 78 -17.56 1.81 -13.32
CA HIS A 78 -17.03 1.30 -14.58
C HIS A 78 -17.99 0.30 -15.25
N ARG A 79 -18.56 -0.65 -14.49
CA ARG A 79 -19.50 -1.66 -15.02
C ARG A 79 -20.84 -1.09 -15.47
N THR A 80 -21.31 -0.02 -14.83
CA THR A 80 -22.63 0.59 -15.15
C THR A 80 -22.57 1.56 -16.33
N GLY A 81 -21.38 1.91 -16.82
CA GLY A 81 -21.22 2.97 -17.82
C GLY A 81 -21.56 4.36 -17.27
N ALA A 82 -21.75 4.50 -15.95
CA ALA A 82 -22.05 5.77 -15.31
C ALA A 82 -20.96 6.83 -15.58
N LEU A 83 -19.70 6.38 -15.72
CA LEU A 83 -18.60 7.25 -16.10
C LEU A 83 -18.84 7.93 -17.46
N ALA A 84 -19.34 7.20 -18.46
CA ALA A 84 -19.63 7.76 -19.78
C ALA A 84 -20.78 8.79 -19.71
N LEU A 85 -21.80 8.54 -18.89
CA LEU A 85 -22.89 9.49 -18.67
C LEU A 85 -22.43 10.80 -18.04
N VAL A 86 -21.44 10.74 -17.14
CA VAL A 86 -20.84 11.91 -16.49
C VAL A 86 -19.93 12.65 -17.47
N ILE A 87 -19.12 11.93 -18.25
CA ILE A 87 -18.24 12.51 -19.28
C ILE A 87 -19.08 13.21 -20.37
N ASP A 88 -20.09 12.54 -20.93
CA ASP A 88 -20.91 13.10 -22.01
C ASP A 88 -21.70 14.34 -21.56
N ARG A 89 -22.19 14.36 -20.31
CA ARG A 89 -22.89 15.53 -19.74
C ARG A 89 -21.94 16.64 -19.29
N GLY A 90 -20.76 16.27 -18.78
CA GLY A 90 -19.81 17.21 -18.20
C GLY A 90 -18.91 17.90 -19.23
N LEU A 91 -18.39 17.15 -20.21
CA LEU A 91 -17.52 17.69 -21.26
C LEU A 91 -18.30 18.20 -22.48
N GLY A 92 -19.50 17.67 -22.72
CA GLY A 92 -20.31 18.05 -23.88
C GLY A 92 -19.73 17.62 -25.22
N ARG A 93 -20.56 17.60 -26.27
CA ARG A 93 -20.11 17.25 -27.63
C ARG A 93 -19.30 18.40 -28.23
N PRO A 94 -18.11 18.17 -28.82
CA PRO A 94 -17.35 19.22 -29.50
C PRO A 94 -18.20 19.82 -30.61
N ARG A 95 -18.40 21.14 -30.56
CA ARG A 95 -19.31 21.89 -31.46
C ARG A 95 -18.70 22.22 -32.83
N SER A 96 -17.41 22.01 -33.03
CA SER A 96 -16.75 22.20 -34.32
C SER A 96 -15.48 21.35 -34.42
N LEU A 97 -15.39 20.53 -35.46
CA LEU A 97 -14.11 20.04 -35.96
C LEU A 97 -13.46 21.20 -36.72
N HIS A 98 -12.29 21.66 -36.26
CA HIS A 98 -11.47 22.58 -37.04
C HIS A 98 -10.81 21.75 -38.14
N GLU A 99 -11.46 21.64 -39.30
CA GLU A 99 -10.81 21.19 -40.53
C GLU A 99 -9.76 22.25 -40.90
N ALA A 100 -8.51 21.81 -40.94
CA ALA A 100 -7.36 22.56 -41.44
C ALA A 100 -7.02 22.10 -42.86
#